data_AF-A0A8C6B084-F1
#
_entry.id   AF-A0A8C6B084-F1
#
_cell.length_a   1.000
_cell.length_b   1.000
_cell.length_c   1.000
_cell.angle_alpha   90.00
_cell.angle_beta   90.00
_cell.angle_gamma   90.00
#
_symmetry.space_group_name_H-M   'P 1'
#
loop_
_entity.id
_entity.type
_entity.pdbx_description
1 polymer ?
#
loop_
_entity_poly.entity_id
_entity_poly.type
_entity_poly.pdbx_seq_one_letter_code
_entity_poly.pdbx_strand_id
1 'polypeptide(L)'
;MEESGESPPTAGCSDVRPSGDRGGGALSWAPEDAWMGTHPKYLEMMELDIGDATQVYIAFLVYLDLMESKSWHEVNCVGLPDLQLICLLGTEIEGEGLQTVVPTPVSASLSHNRWAGDFDLCLTG
;
A
#
# COMPACT_ATOMS: atom_id res chain seq x y z
N MET A 1 -50.03 7.71 59.62
CA MET A 1 -49.59 6.85 58.52
C MET A 1 -48.84 7.73 57.54
N GLU A 2 -47.55 7.98 57.73
CA GLU A 2 -46.41 7.03 57.57
C GLU A 2 -46.31 6.64 56.09
N GLU A 3 -45.19 6.75 55.38
CA GLU A 3 -43.79 6.71 55.76
C GLU A 3 -42.92 7.34 54.65
N SER A 4 -41.83 8.00 55.06
CA SER A 4 -40.62 8.30 54.28
C SER A 4 -40.07 7.10 53.51
N GLY A 5 -39.31 7.33 52.44
CA GLY A 5 -38.55 6.30 51.76
C GLY A 5 -37.48 6.85 50.81
N GLU A 6 -36.76 7.88 51.23
CA GLU A 6 -35.50 8.28 50.60
C GLU A 6 -34.42 7.25 51.01
N SER A 7 -33.74 6.62 50.05
CA SER A 7 -32.56 5.80 50.31
C SER A 7 -31.54 5.94 49.16
N PRO A 8 -30.28 6.30 49.47
CA PRO A 8 -29.22 6.50 48.49
C PRO A 8 -28.42 5.20 48.26
N PRO A 9 -27.68 5.07 47.14
CA PRO A 9 -26.48 4.26 47.13
C PRO A 9 -25.25 5.11 47.49
N THR A 10 -24.61 4.71 48.58
CA THR A 10 -23.36 5.19 49.14
C THR A 10 -22.14 4.70 48.36
N ALA A 11 -21.05 5.49 48.41
CA ALA A 11 -19.62 5.10 48.32
C ALA A 11 -19.19 4.32 47.06
N GLY A 12 -18.31 4.84 46.20
CA GLY A 12 -16.96 5.25 46.56
C GLY A 12 -15.98 4.12 46.24
N CYS A 13 -15.41 4.12 45.04
CA CYS A 13 -14.18 3.40 44.72
C CYS A 13 -13.36 4.23 43.72
N SER A 14 -12.41 4.96 44.29
CA SER A 14 -11.09 5.34 43.79
C SER A 14 -10.82 5.42 42.29
N ASP A 15 -10.51 6.66 41.88
CA ASP A 15 -9.35 7.08 41.08
C ASP A 15 -8.45 5.94 40.56
N VAL A 16 -8.46 5.74 39.24
CA VAL A 16 -7.25 5.36 38.51
C VAL A 16 -7.15 6.24 37.27
N ARG A 17 -6.30 7.25 37.36
CA ARG A 17 -5.73 7.92 36.19
C ARG A 17 -5.04 6.88 35.31
N PRO A 18 -5.30 6.84 34.00
CA PRO A 18 -4.29 6.35 33.08
C PRO A 18 -3.16 7.38 33.10
N SER A 19 -2.06 7.02 33.76
CA SER A 19 -0.77 7.66 33.57
C SER A 19 -0.39 7.55 32.09
N GLY A 20 0.24 8.61 31.59
CA GLY A 20 0.47 8.80 30.17
C GLY A 20 1.38 7.76 29.53
N ASP A 21 1.08 7.48 28.27
CA ASP A 21 2.03 7.16 27.21
C ASP A 21 1.74 8.19 26.11
N ARG A 22 2.60 9.19 25.88
CA ARG A 22 3.82 9.08 25.07
C ARG A 22 3.54 8.36 23.76
N GLY A 23 3.61 9.11 22.66
CA GLY A 23 3.75 8.53 21.34
C GLY A 23 2.95 9.30 20.33
N GLY A 24 3.64 10.13 19.55
CA GLY A 24 3.06 10.81 18.41
C GLY A 24 2.37 9.82 17.46
N GLY A 25 1.43 10.36 16.69
CA GLY A 25 0.79 9.64 15.60
C GLY A 25 1.83 9.15 14.59
N ALA A 26 2.36 7.96 14.83
CA ALA A 26 2.87 7.10 13.78
C ALA A 26 1.67 6.25 13.37
N LEU A 27 1.34 6.30 12.08
CA LEU A 27 0.47 5.32 11.44
C LEU A 27 0.97 3.93 11.87
N SER A 28 0.27 3.29 12.80
CA SER A 28 0.64 1.99 13.35
C SER A 28 0.28 0.94 12.31
N TRP A 29 1.13 0.76 11.31
CA TRP A 29 1.18 -0.49 10.57
C TRP A 29 1.71 -1.52 11.58
N ALA A 30 0.80 -2.23 12.24
CA ALA A 30 1.14 -3.25 13.21
C ALA A 30 1.91 -4.39 12.50
N PRO A 31 2.89 -5.03 13.17
CA PRO A 31 3.63 -6.15 12.60
C PRO A 31 2.76 -7.37 12.24
N GLU A 32 1.61 -7.53 12.89
CA GLU A 32 0.68 -8.64 12.69
C GLU A 32 -0.23 -8.47 11.45
N ASP A 33 -0.41 -7.24 10.97
CA ASP A 33 -1.14 -6.89 9.74
C ASP A 33 -0.19 -6.55 8.58
N ALA A 34 1.10 -6.88 8.69
CA ALA A 34 2.11 -6.68 7.65
C ALA A 34 2.00 -7.71 6.52
N TRP A 35 0.78 -8.01 6.07
CA TRP A 35 0.50 -8.99 5.00
C TRP A 35 1.22 -8.65 3.70
N MET A 36 1.42 -7.36 3.41
CA MET A 36 2.23 -6.93 2.26
C MET A 36 3.70 -7.27 2.49
N GLY A 37 4.23 -7.04 3.70
CA GLY A 37 5.62 -7.32 4.05
C GLY A 37 5.98 -8.82 4.05
N THR A 38 4.98 -9.71 4.03
CA THR A 38 5.16 -11.16 3.87
C THR A 38 4.86 -11.64 2.46
N HIS A 39 4.28 -10.79 1.60
CA HIS A 39 3.90 -11.18 0.25
C HIS A 39 5.14 -11.25 -0.65
N PRO A 40 5.40 -12.41 -1.33
CA PRO A 40 6.62 -12.60 -2.10
C PRO A 40 6.76 -11.54 -3.20
N LYS A 41 5.67 -11.19 -3.90
CA LYS A 41 5.69 -10.14 -4.92
C LYS A 41 6.02 -8.75 -4.38
N TYR A 42 5.63 -8.44 -3.15
CA TYR A 42 5.94 -7.14 -2.54
C TYR A 42 7.41 -7.05 -2.17
N LEU A 43 7.99 -8.16 -1.66
CA LEU A 43 9.43 -8.26 -1.42
C LEU A 43 10.22 -8.11 -2.72
N GLU A 44 9.82 -8.81 -3.80
CA GLU A 44 10.45 -8.66 -5.13
C GLU A 44 10.41 -7.19 -5.62
N MET A 45 9.28 -6.49 -5.44
CA MET A 45 9.19 -5.07 -5.82
C MET A 45 10.03 -4.14 -4.94
N MET A 46 10.26 -4.48 -3.67
CA MET A 46 11.19 -3.75 -2.80
C MET A 46 12.66 -3.98 -3.16
N GLU A 47 12.98 -5.10 -3.79
CA GLU A 47 14.33 -5.40 -4.29
C GLU A 47 14.65 -4.71 -5.61
N LEU A 48 13.65 -4.15 -6.30
CA LEU A 48 13.90 -3.24 -7.41
C LEU A 48 14.65 -2.01 -6.87
N ASP A 49 15.66 -1.52 -7.60
CA ASP A 49 16.50 -0.35 -7.23
C ASP A 49 15.71 0.99 -7.25
N ILE A 50 14.54 1.02 -6.62
CA ILE A 50 13.60 2.12 -6.53
C ILE A 50 13.62 2.66 -5.09
N GLY A 51 14.13 3.88 -4.94
CA GLY A 51 14.27 4.52 -3.63
C GLY A 51 12.96 5.00 -2.98
N ASP A 52 11.81 4.83 -3.63
CA ASP A 52 10.50 5.29 -3.14
C ASP A 52 9.61 4.12 -2.71
N ALA A 53 9.48 3.93 -1.40
CA ALA A 53 8.57 2.94 -0.81
C ALA A 53 7.09 3.19 -1.17
N THR A 54 6.71 4.44 -1.44
CA THR A 54 5.36 4.79 -1.89
C THR A 54 5.09 4.21 -3.27
N GLN A 55 6.10 4.24 -4.16
CA GLN A 55 5.97 3.66 -5.49
C GLN A 55 5.85 2.14 -5.43
N VAL A 56 6.63 1.48 -4.57
CA VAL A 56 6.51 0.04 -4.31
C VAL A 56 5.10 -0.30 -3.83
N TYR A 57 4.57 0.47 -2.88
CA TYR A 57 3.21 0.31 -2.39
C TYR A 57 2.15 0.48 -3.48
N ILE A 58 2.21 1.58 -4.25
CA ILE A 58 1.27 1.86 -5.34
C ILE A 58 1.35 0.79 -6.42
N ALA A 59 2.56 0.37 -6.80
CA ALA A 59 2.76 -0.68 -7.79
C ALA A 59 2.22 -2.03 -7.34
N PHE A 60 2.39 -2.36 -6.07
CA PHE A 60 1.83 -3.57 -5.49
C PHE A 60 0.29 -3.56 -5.49
N LEU A 61 -0.34 -2.44 -5.15
CA LEU A 61 -1.80 -2.31 -5.23
C LEU A 61 -2.31 -2.50 -6.66
N VAL A 62 -1.62 -1.93 -7.65
CA VAL A 62 -2.00 -2.09 -9.06
C VAL A 62 -1.75 -3.53 -9.51
N TYR A 63 -0.66 -4.18 -9.10
CA TYR A 63 -0.40 -5.59 -9.38
C TYR A 63 -1.55 -6.48 -8.88
N LEU A 64 -2.03 -6.26 -7.66
CA LEU A 64 -3.18 -6.98 -7.13
C LEU A 64 -4.43 -6.73 -7.96
N ASP A 65 -4.69 -5.49 -8.37
CA ASP A 65 -5.81 -5.17 -9.26
C ASP A 65 -5.70 -5.86 -10.64
N LEU A 66 -4.50 -5.93 -11.21
CA LEU A 66 -4.27 -6.62 -12.48
C LEU A 66 -4.53 -8.13 -12.37
N MET A 67 -4.07 -8.75 -11.28
CA MET A 67 -4.20 -10.19 -11.08
C MET A 67 -5.60 -10.60 -10.59
N GLU A 68 -6.21 -9.82 -9.69
CA GLU A 68 -7.49 -10.18 -9.06
C GLU A 68 -8.69 -9.59 -9.82
N SER A 69 -8.65 -8.32 -10.19
CA SER A 69 -9.76 -7.65 -10.89
C SER A 69 -9.73 -7.93 -12.39
N LYS A 70 -8.56 -7.75 -13.03
CA LYS A 70 -8.40 -7.94 -14.48
C LYS A 70 -7.99 -9.36 -14.87
N SER A 71 -7.65 -10.22 -13.90
CA SER A 71 -7.32 -11.64 -14.13
C SER A 71 -6.23 -11.85 -15.19
N TRP A 72 -5.18 -11.01 -15.18
CA TRP A 72 -4.04 -11.16 -16.09
C TRP A 72 -3.35 -12.51 -15.88
N HIS A 73 -2.86 -13.10 -16.98
CA HIS A 73 -2.20 -14.40 -16.96
C HIS A 73 -0.85 -14.34 -16.25
N GLU A 74 -0.06 -13.33 -16.59
CA GLU A 74 1.27 -13.10 -16.01
C GLU A 74 1.53 -11.60 -15.92
N VAL A 75 2.11 -11.17 -14.80
CA VAL A 75 2.54 -9.79 -14.55
C VAL A 75 3.97 -9.79 -14.01
N ASN A 76 4.87 -9.22 -14.78
CA ASN A 76 6.25 -8.91 -14.44
C ASN A 76 6.39 -7.48 -13.93
N CYS A 77 7.34 -7.27 -13.02
CA CYS A 77 7.62 -5.97 -12.44
C CYS A 77 9.03 -5.55 -12.84
N VAL A 78 9.16 -4.35 -13.42
CA VAL A 78 10.45 -3.80 -13.85
C VAL A 78 10.66 -2.46 -13.15
N GLY A 79 11.80 -2.31 -12.49
CA GLY A 79 12.20 -1.05 -11.87
C GLY A 79 12.82 -0.12 -12.90
N LEU A 80 12.36 1.13 -12.91
CA LEU A 80 12.98 2.25 -13.62
C LEU A 80 13.69 3.16 -12.61
N PRO A 81 14.96 2.91 -12.27
CA PRO A 81 15.69 3.67 -11.26
C PRO A 81 15.84 5.15 -11.64
N ASP A 82 16.01 5.46 -12.92
CA ASP A 82 16.14 6.83 -13.43
C ASP A 82 14.87 7.67 -13.17
N LEU A 83 13.72 7.01 -13.23
CA LEU A 83 12.43 7.62 -12.95
C LEU A 83 11.93 7.36 -11.53
N GLN A 84 12.58 6.50 -10.75
CA GLN A 84 12.12 5.94 -9.48
C GLN A 84 10.69 5.37 -9.58
N LEU A 85 10.39 4.74 -10.72
CA LEU A 85 9.09 4.15 -11.02
C LEU A 85 9.20 2.63 -11.14
N ILE A 86 8.07 1.96 -11.02
CA ILE A 86 7.94 0.53 -11.30
C ILE A 86 6.96 0.40 -12.46
N CYS A 87 7.31 -0.39 -13.47
CA CYS A 87 6.46 -0.79 -14.57
C CYS A 87 5.92 -2.20 -14.31
N LEU A 88 4.64 -2.41 -14.58
CA LEU A 88 4.01 -3.71 -14.59
C LEU A 88 3.80 -4.13 -16.05
N LEU A 89 4.52 -5.15 -16.49
CA LEU A 89 4.43 -5.68 -17.85
C LEU A 89 3.77 -7.04 -17.79
N GLY A 90 2.73 -7.27 -18.58
CA GLY A 90 2.02 -8.53 -18.51
C GLY A 90 1.08 -8.75 -19.67
N THR A 91 0.44 -9.91 -19.66
CA THR A 91 -0.53 -10.29 -20.69
C THR A 91 -1.88 -10.54 -20.03
N GLU A 92 -2.93 -9.95 -20.59
CA GLU A 92 -4.29 -10.17 -20.12
C GLU A 92 -4.76 -11.59 -20.49
N ILE A 93 -4.46 -12.01 -21.73
CA ILE A 93 -4.80 -13.33 -22.25
C ILE A 93 -3.51 -14.01 -22.76
N GLU A 94 -3.39 -15.31 -22.49
CA GLU A 94 -2.29 -16.14 -22.99
C GLU A 94 -2.22 -16.07 -24.53
N GLY A 95 -1.12 -15.56 -25.06
CA GLY A 95 -0.91 -15.38 -26.51
C GLY A 95 -1.27 -14.01 -27.08
N GLU A 96 -1.72 -13.06 -26.26
CA GLU A 96 -1.85 -11.66 -26.66
C GLU A 96 -0.55 -10.87 -26.50
N GLY A 97 -0.51 -9.67 -27.09
CA GLY A 97 0.63 -8.75 -26.97
C GLY A 97 0.85 -8.28 -25.54
N LEU A 98 2.11 -8.01 -25.19
CA LEU A 98 2.51 -7.51 -23.89
C LEU A 98 1.90 -6.12 -23.63
N GLN A 99 1.11 -6.00 -22.56
CA GLN A 99 0.57 -4.75 -22.08
C GLN A 99 1.48 -4.20 -20.97
N THR A 100 1.72 -2.88 -20.99
CA THR A 100 2.49 -2.20 -19.95
C THR A 100 1.60 -1.23 -19.20
N VAL A 101 1.62 -1.34 -17.87
CA VAL A 101 0.91 -0.47 -16.94
C VAL A 101 1.94 0.20 -16.06
N VAL A 102 1.84 1.53 -15.93
CA VAL A 102 2.68 2.28 -14.99
C VAL A 102 1.83 2.86 -13.86
N PRO A 103 1.93 2.26 -12.66
CA PRO A 103 1.36 2.78 -11.43
C PRO A 103 1.88 4.19 -11.19
N THR A 104 0.99 5.18 -11.30
CA THR A 104 1.31 6.59 -11.13
C THR A 104 0.54 7.14 -9.94
N PRO A 105 1.19 7.78 -8.95
CA PRO A 105 0.48 8.42 -7.85
C PRO A 105 -0.48 9.50 -8.35
N VAL A 106 -1.62 9.67 -7.68
CA VAL A 106 -2.57 10.76 -7.99
C VAL A 106 -1.95 12.16 -7.79
N SER A 107 -0.91 12.25 -6.97
CA SER A 107 -0.13 13.47 -6.73
C SER A 107 0.98 13.71 -7.76
N ALA A 108 1.28 12.72 -8.61
CA ALA A 108 2.33 12.85 -9.62
C ALA A 108 1.80 13.54 -10.89
N SER A 109 2.60 14.44 -11.43
CA SER A 109 2.30 15.11 -12.70
C SER A 109 2.85 14.31 -13.88
N LEU A 110 1.96 13.94 -14.80
CA LEU A 110 2.32 13.33 -16.07
C LEU A 110 2.79 14.40 -17.05
N SER A 111 4.02 14.29 -17.54
CA SER A 111 4.55 15.16 -18.59
C SER A 111 5.21 14.35 -19.68
N HIS A 112 5.17 14.87 -20.91
CA HIS A 112 5.76 14.22 -22.09
C HIS A 112 7.24 13.86 -21.88
N ASN A 113 7.98 14.70 -21.17
CA ASN A 113 9.40 14.48 -20.86
C ASN A 113 9.63 13.28 -19.94
N ARG A 114 8.65 12.89 -19.11
CA ARG A 114 8.76 11.70 -18.26
C ARG A 114 8.49 10.39 -18.98
N TRP A 115 7.83 10.41 -20.14
CA TRP A 115 7.43 9.20 -20.87
C TRP A 115 8.27 8.96 -22.12
N ALA A 116 8.79 10.02 -22.76
CA ALA A 116 9.43 9.93 -24.07
C ALA A 116 10.80 9.23 -24.09
N GLY A 117 11.46 9.01 -22.95
CA GLY A 117 12.83 8.47 -22.91
C GLY A 117 12.95 7.03 -22.40
N ASP A 118 12.17 6.66 -21.38
CA ASP A 118 12.46 5.49 -20.54
C ASP A 118 11.49 4.32 -20.80
N PHE A 119 10.29 4.64 -21.28
CA PHE A 119 9.22 3.65 -21.47
C PHE A 119 9.46 2.70 -22.65
N ASP A 120 10.19 3.16 -23.67
CA ASP A 120 10.52 2.39 -24.88
C ASP A 120 11.58 1.30 -24.60
N LEU A 121 12.44 1.52 -23.60
CA LEU A 121 13.46 0.55 -23.17
C LEU A 121 12.85 -0.65 -22.44
N CYS A 122 11.79 -0.43 -21.64
CA CYS A 122 11.07 -1.52 -20.97
C CYS A 122 10.31 -2.46 -21.93
N LEU A 123 9.91 -1.96 -23.10
CA LEU A 123 9.10 -2.71 -24.07
C LEU A 123 9.93 -3.46 -25.12
N THR A 124 11.23 -3.18 -25.20
CA THR A 124 12.14 -3.72 -26.24
C THR A 124 13.16 -4.71 -25.68
N GLY A 125 13.07 -5.07 -24.39
CA GLY A 125 13.94 -6.02 -23.70
C GLY A 125 13.55 -7.47 -23.90
#